data_AF-A0ABC8Z9L7-F1
#
_entry.id   AF-A0ABC8Z9L7-F1
#
_cell.length_a   1.000
_cell.length_b   1.000
_cell.length_c   1.000
_cell.angle_alpha   90.00
_cell.angle_beta   90.00
_cell.angle_gamma   90.00
#
_symmetry.space_group_name_H-M   'P 1'
#
loop_
_entity.id
_entity.type
_entity.pdbx_description
1 polymer ?
#
loop_
_entity_poly.entity_id
_entity_poly.type
_entity_poly.pdbx_seq_one_letter_code
_entity_poly.pdbx_strand_id
1 'polypeptide(L)'
;MTTSQIASAAFTWGTIAVLPFYTLMVVAPNASITKRTVESSAPYVALGLLYAYLLYLSWTPDTLRAMFASKYWLPELPGIVRMFASEMTVASAWIHLLAVDLFAARQVYHDGLKNNIETRHSVSLCLLFCPVGILVHVATKVLSGAVGRSH
;
A
#
# COMPACT_ATOMS: atom_id res chain seq x y z
N MET A 1 -26.01 0.44 -8.35
CA MET A 1 -24.98 -0.61 -8.17
C MET A 1 -25.15 -1.17 -6.78
N THR A 2 -25.05 -2.49 -6.61
CA THR A 2 -25.06 -3.10 -5.27
C THR A 2 -23.71 -2.86 -4.58
N THR A 3 -23.70 -2.82 -3.25
CA THR A 3 -22.48 -2.64 -2.43
C THR A 3 -21.37 -3.64 -2.79
N SER A 4 -21.76 -4.87 -3.14
CA SER A 4 -20.85 -5.94 -3.59
C SER A 4 -20.19 -5.65 -4.95
N GLN A 5 -20.92 -5.07 -5.90
CA GLN A 5 -20.37 -4.67 -7.20
C GLN A 5 -19.33 -3.55 -7.05
N ILE A 6 -19.57 -2.61 -6.13
CA ILE A 6 -18.63 -1.52 -5.85
C ILE A 6 -17.36 -2.07 -5.18
N ALA A 7 -17.52 -2.97 -4.21
CA ALA A 7 -16.39 -3.59 -3.52
C ALA A 7 -15.49 -4.41 -4.47
N SER A 8 -16.10 -5.26 -5.31
CA SER A 8 -15.37 -6.06 -6.30
C SER A 8 -14.71 -5.21 -7.39
N ALA A 9 -15.38 -4.17 -7.86
CA ALA A 9 -14.80 -3.22 -8.80
C ALA A 9 -13.62 -2.48 -8.18
N ALA A 10 -13.76 -1.95 -6.95
CA ALA A 10 -12.67 -1.29 -6.24
C ALA A 10 -11.47 -2.21 -6.05
N PHE A 11 -11.69 -3.45 -5.60
CA PHE A 11 -10.62 -4.44 -5.44
C PHE A 11 -9.86 -4.70 -6.75
N THR A 12 -10.60 -4.91 -7.84
CA THR A 12 -10.03 -5.21 -9.16
C THR A 12 -9.27 -4.00 -9.71
N TRP A 13 -9.91 -2.84 -9.72
CA TRP A 13 -9.32 -1.61 -10.24
C TRP A 13 -8.14 -1.12 -9.40
N GLY A 14 -8.20 -1.25 -8.08
CA GLY A 14 -7.07 -0.94 -7.20
C GLY A 14 -5.85 -1.80 -7.51
N THR A 15 -6.06 -3.11 -7.67
CA THR A 15 -4.99 -4.06 -8.03
C THR A 15 -4.41 -3.74 -9.41
N ILE A 16 -5.26 -3.54 -10.42
CA ILE A 16 -4.83 -3.19 -11.78
C ILE A 16 -4.10 -1.83 -11.79
N ALA A 17 -4.54 -0.87 -10.99
CA ALA A 17 -3.94 0.47 -10.96
C ALA A 17 -2.51 0.46 -10.44
N VAL A 18 -2.16 -0.40 -9.46
CA VAL A 18 -0.79 -0.45 -8.91
C VAL A 18 0.19 -1.21 -9.81
N LEU A 19 -0.27 -2.22 -10.56
CA LEU A 19 0.61 -3.10 -11.33
C LEU A 19 1.53 -2.36 -12.32
N PRO A 20 1.06 -1.39 -13.14
CA PRO A 20 1.93 -0.61 -14.02
C PRO A 20 3.07 0.12 -13.31
N PHE A 21 2.84 0.60 -12.08
CA PHE A 21 3.88 1.29 -11.32
C PHE A 21 4.97 0.32 -10.88
N TYR A 22 4.58 -0.85 -10.39
CA TYR A 22 5.52 -1.89 -9.98
C TYR A 22 6.27 -2.50 -11.16
N THR A 23 5.60 -2.75 -12.29
CA THR A 23 6.27 -3.28 -13.49
C THR A 23 7.31 -2.29 -14.01
N LEU A 24 7.02 -0.99 -14.02
CA LEU A 24 8.00 0.03 -14.39
C LEU A 24 9.19 0.05 -13.42
N MET A 25 8.94 0.01 -12.11
CA MET A 25 10.01 -0.01 -11.10
C MET A 25 10.89 -1.27 -11.17
N VAL A 26 10.35 -2.43 -11.54
CA VAL A 26 11.09 -3.71 -11.60
C VAL A 26 11.78 -3.93 -12.95
N VAL A 27 11.13 -3.59 -14.06
CA VAL A 27 11.65 -3.84 -15.43
C VAL A 27 12.61 -2.75 -15.88
N ALA A 28 12.29 -1.49 -15.58
CA ALA A 28 13.04 -0.34 -16.07
C ALA A 28 13.29 0.70 -14.96
N PRO A 29 14.01 0.35 -13.87
CA PRO A 29 14.24 1.26 -12.74
C PRO A 29 15.00 2.53 -13.12
N ASN A 30 15.82 2.51 -14.17
CA ASN A 30 16.62 3.68 -14.56
C ASN A 30 15.97 4.56 -15.64
N ALA A 31 14.80 4.18 -16.16
CA ALA A 31 14.13 4.94 -17.21
C ALA A 31 13.61 6.28 -16.68
N SER A 32 13.69 7.33 -17.51
CA SER A 32 13.15 8.65 -17.21
C SER A 32 11.64 8.63 -16.97
N ILE A 33 10.92 7.73 -17.65
CA ILE A 33 9.49 7.51 -17.48
C ILE A 33 9.20 6.97 -16.07
N THR A 34 9.94 5.95 -15.61
CA THR A 34 9.78 5.39 -14.27
C THR A 34 10.02 6.44 -13.19
N LYS A 35 11.11 7.21 -13.30
CA LYS A 35 11.43 8.31 -12.37
C LYS A 35 10.30 9.33 -12.29
N ARG A 36 9.83 9.83 -13.44
CA ARG A 36 8.73 10.80 -13.53
C ARG A 36 7.42 10.26 -12.95
N THR A 37 7.11 8.99 -13.23
CA THR A 37 5.89 8.33 -12.75
C THR A 37 5.93 8.11 -11.24
N VAL A 38 7.07 7.72 -10.67
CA VAL A 38 7.25 7.51 -9.23
C VAL A 38 7.37 8.83 -8.45
N GLU A 39 7.88 9.89 -9.07
CA GLU A 39 7.91 11.24 -8.50
C GLU A 39 6.51 11.85 -8.39
N SER A 40 5.61 11.51 -9.30
CA SER A 40 4.24 11.99 -9.29
C SER A 40 3.47 11.53 -8.04
N SER A 41 2.80 12.47 -7.38
CA SER A 41 1.92 12.17 -6.23
C SER A 41 0.50 11.76 -6.67
N ALA A 42 0.15 11.91 -7.95
CA ALA A 42 -1.18 11.63 -8.47
C ALA A 42 -1.75 10.24 -8.15
N PRO A 43 -1.02 9.11 -8.35
CA PRO A 43 -1.58 7.78 -8.06
C PRO A 43 -1.88 7.56 -6.58
N TYR A 44 -1.05 8.12 -5.69
CA TYR A 44 -1.25 8.02 -4.23
C TYR A 44 -2.49 8.81 -3.79
N VAL A 45 -2.67 10.02 -4.34
CA VAL A 45 -3.86 10.84 -4.07
C VAL A 45 -5.11 10.14 -4.58
N ALA A 46 -5.07 9.58 -5.79
CA ALA A 46 -6.20 8.84 -6.36
C ALA A 46 -6.60 7.62 -5.50
N LEU A 47 -5.62 6.80 -5.08
CA LEU A 47 -5.85 5.65 -4.20
C LEU A 47 -6.35 6.09 -2.81
N GLY A 48 -5.83 7.19 -2.27
CA GLY A 48 -6.26 7.76 -1.00
C GLY A 48 -7.71 8.26 -1.04
N LEU A 49 -8.12 8.90 -2.12
CA LEU A 49 -9.50 9.34 -2.33
C LEU A 49 -10.44 8.14 -2.48
N LEU A 50 -10.04 7.11 -3.24
CA LEU A 50 -10.81 5.88 -3.38
C LEU A 50 -10.97 5.19 -2.02
N TYR A 51 -9.89 5.10 -1.24
CA TYR A 51 -9.93 4.57 0.12
C TYR A 51 -10.90 5.35 1.01
N ALA A 52 -10.80 6.68 1.05
CA ALA A 52 -11.66 7.52 1.87
C ALA A 52 -13.14 7.34 1.50
N TYR A 53 -13.45 7.22 0.21
CA TYR A 53 -14.79 6.95 -0.28
C TYR A 53 -15.33 5.58 0.19
N LEU A 54 -14.55 4.51 0.04
CA LEU A 54 -14.96 3.17 0.47
C LEU A 54 -15.07 3.09 2.00
N LEU A 55 -14.17 3.75 2.72
CA LEU A 55 -14.21 3.84 4.18
C LEU A 55 -15.49 4.52 4.65
N TYR A 56 -15.86 5.64 4.02
CA TYR A 56 -17.11 6.34 4.30
C TYR A 56 -18.34 5.44 4.09
N LEU A 57 -18.37 4.66 3.01
CA LEU A 57 -19.45 3.70 2.76
C LEU A 57 -19.45 2.52 3.75
N SER A 58 -18.26 2.12 4.22
CA SER A 58 -18.09 1.01 5.16
C SER A 58 -18.46 1.40 6.60
N TRP A 59 -18.34 2.68 6.96
CA TRP A 59 -18.52 3.18 8.32
C TRP A 59 -19.99 3.45 8.61
N THR A 60 -20.69 2.41 9.04
CA THR A 60 -22.04 2.51 9.61
C THR A 60 -22.00 2.67 11.13
N PRO A 61 -23.05 3.26 11.76
CA PRO A 61 -23.14 3.38 13.21
C PRO A 61 -23.04 2.02 13.94
N ASP A 62 -23.50 0.95 13.31
CA ASP A 62 -23.43 -0.41 13.84
C ASP A 62 -22.00 -0.97 13.78
N THR A 63 -21.27 -0.77 12.68
CA THR A 63 -19.86 -1.18 12.57
C THR A 63 -18.97 -0.41 13.55
N LEU A 64 -19.22 0.89 13.76
CA LEU A 64 -18.45 1.69 14.71
C LEU A 64 -18.69 1.24 16.16
N ARG A 65 -19.95 0.96 16.51
CA ARG A 65 -20.28 0.38 17.82
C ARG A 65 -19.66 -0.99 18.02
N ALA A 66 -19.63 -1.84 16.98
CA ALA A 66 -19.00 -3.15 17.06
C ALA A 66 -17.47 -3.07 17.19
N MET A 67 -16.83 -2.08 16.56
CA MET A 67 -15.37 -1.88 16.63
C MET A 67 -14.93 -1.33 17.99
N PHE A 68 -15.69 -0.37 18.53
CA PHE A 68 -15.34 0.38 19.74
C PHE A 68 -16.26 0.06 20.94
N ALA A 69 -16.74 -1.18 21.03
CA ALA A 69 -17.65 -1.63 22.09
C ALA A 69 -17.02 -1.60 23.50
N SER A 70 -15.69 -1.51 23.60
CA SER A 70 -14.98 -1.57 24.87
C SER A 70 -15.16 -0.29 25.71
N LYS A 71 -15.06 -0.44 27.03
CA LYS A 71 -15.17 0.66 28.01
C LYS A 71 -14.20 1.83 27.75
N TYR A 72 -13.12 1.58 27.01
CA TYR A 72 -12.06 2.55 26.69
C TYR A 72 -12.05 2.98 25.21
N TRP A 73 -13.05 2.62 24.41
CA TRP A 73 -13.05 2.88 22.96
C TRP A 73 -11.79 2.34 22.26
N LEU A 74 -11.31 1.17 22.73
CA LEU A 74 -10.25 0.42 22.07
C LEU A 74 -10.87 -0.56 21.06
N PRO A 75 -10.25 -0.72 19.86
CA PRO A 75 -10.62 -1.76 18.92
C PRO A 75 -10.44 -3.14 19.54
N GLU A 76 -11.51 -3.94 19.60
CA GLU A 76 -11.42 -5.33 20.05
C GLU A 76 -11.27 -6.27 18.86
N LEU A 77 -10.44 -7.32 19.01
CA LEU A 77 -10.21 -8.32 17.96
C LEU A 77 -11.51 -8.93 17.41
N PRO A 78 -12.50 -9.33 18.23
CA PRO A 78 -13.78 -9.86 17.72
C PRO A 78 -14.57 -8.82 16.91
N GLY A 79 -14.52 -7.55 17.33
CA GLY A 79 -15.16 -6.43 16.61
C GLY A 79 -14.54 -6.22 15.24
N ILE A 80 -13.20 -6.25 15.16
CA ILE A 80 -12.46 -6.15 13.89
C ILE A 80 -12.82 -7.33 12.97
N VAL A 81 -12.78 -8.57 13.47
CA VAL A 81 -13.13 -9.76 12.67
C VAL A 81 -14.54 -9.63 12.08
N ARG A 82 -15.50 -9.11 12.86
CA ARG A 82 -16.87 -8.90 12.38
C ARG A 82 -16.96 -7.84 11.28
N MET A 83 -16.11 -6.80 11.31
CA MET A 83 -16.07 -5.81 10.24
C MET A 83 -15.51 -6.38 8.93
N PHE A 84 -14.51 -7.26 9.00
CA PHE A 84 -13.94 -7.95 7.83
C PHE A 84 -14.89 -8.98 7.21
N ALA A 85 -16.04 -9.29 7.83
CA ALA A 85 -17.10 -10.07 7.18
C ALA A 85 -17.84 -9.28 6.08
N SER A 86 -17.71 -7.95 6.04
CA SER A 86 -18.30 -7.10 5.01
C SER A 86 -17.33 -6.89 3.85
N GLU A 87 -17.78 -7.19 2.63
CA GLU A 87 -17.00 -7.00 1.39
C GLU A 87 -16.51 -5.56 1.22
N MET A 88 -17.29 -4.56 1.66
CA MET A 88 -16.91 -3.15 1.58
C MET A 88 -15.75 -2.80 2.52
N THR A 89 -15.76 -3.35 3.74
CA THR A 89 -14.65 -3.17 4.69
C THR A 89 -13.39 -3.84 4.14
N VAL A 90 -13.51 -5.05 3.60
CA VAL A 90 -12.38 -5.78 3.01
C VAL A 90 -11.80 -5.02 1.82
N ALA A 91 -12.65 -4.51 0.91
CA ALA A 91 -12.20 -3.72 -0.23
C ALA A 91 -11.49 -2.44 0.21
N SER A 92 -12.02 -1.70 1.20
CA SER A 92 -11.36 -0.51 1.72
C SER A 92 -10.01 -0.83 2.38
N ALA A 93 -9.92 -1.90 3.18
CA ALA A 93 -8.67 -2.36 3.78
C ALA A 93 -7.65 -2.81 2.71
N TRP A 94 -8.11 -3.42 1.63
CA TRP A 94 -7.25 -3.80 0.50
C TRP A 94 -6.66 -2.58 -0.22
N ILE A 95 -7.49 -1.56 -0.53
CA ILE A 95 -6.98 -0.31 -1.13
C ILE A 95 -6.01 0.40 -0.19
N HIS A 96 -6.29 0.39 1.11
CA HIS A 96 -5.38 0.93 2.12
C HIS A 96 -4.01 0.24 2.06
N LEU A 97 -4.00 -1.10 2.04
CA LEU A 97 -2.77 -1.90 1.94
C LEU A 97 -2.01 -1.56 0.65
N LEU A 98 -2.67 -1.61 -0.50
CA LEU A 98 -2.05 -1.28 -1.80
C LEU A 98 -1.46 0.13 -1.84
N ALA A 99 -2.12 1.11 -1.22
CA ALA A 99 -1.64 2.48 -1.18
C ALA A 99 -0.36 2.61 -0.33
N VAL A 100 -0.33 1.96 0.84
CA VAL A 100 0.84 1.95 1.73
C VAL A 100 2.00 1.19 1.09
N ASP A 101 1.73 0.04 0.46
CA ASP A 101 2.73 -0.78 -0.22
C ASP A 101 3.39 -0.02 -1.36
N LEU A 102 2.59 0.67 -2.19
CA LEU A 102 3.10 1.49 -3.28
C LEU A 102 3.95 2.65 -2.75
N PHE A 103 3.54 3.26 -1.63
CA PHE A 103 4.28 4.35 -1.00
C PHE A 103 5.63 3.88 -0.44
N ALA A 104 5.65 2.73 0.22
CA ALA A 104 6.88 2.10 0.70
C ALA A 104 7.81 1.71 -0.46
N ALA A 105 7.27 1.12 -1.54
CA ALA A 105 8.03 0.79 -2.75
C ALA A 105 8.66 2.04 -3.37
N ARG A 106 7.95 3.17 -3.40
CA ARG A 106 8.50 4.47 -3.83
C ARG A 106 9.67 4.92 -2.96
N GLN A 107 9.57 4.81 -1.63
CA GLN A 107 10.67 5.19 -0.75
C GLN A 107 11.90 4.31 -0.95
N VAL A 108 11.70 2.99 -1.04
CA VAL A 108 12.75 2.01 -1.35
C VAL A 108 13.42 2.33 -2.69
N TYR A 109 12.63 2.67 -3.70
CA TYR A 109 13.12 3.07 -5.01
C TYR A 109 13.97 4.35 -4.96
N HIS A 110 13.50 5.40 -4.28
CA HIS A 110 14.25 6.65 -4.13
C HIS A 110 15.55 6.46 -3.34
N ASP A 111 15.54 5.68 -2.26
CA ASP A 111 16.74 5.37 -1.48
C ASP A 111 17.74 4.52 -2.29
N GLY A 112 17.25 3.55 -3.07
CA GLY A 112 18.11 2.76 -3.94
C GLY A 112 18.69 3.55 -5.11
N LEU A 113 17.96 4.52 -5.67
CA LEU A 113 18.50 5.43 -6.68
C LEU A 113 19.59 6.34 -6.11
N LYS A 114 19.41 6.86 -4.88
CA LYS A 114 20.41 7.69 -4.19
C LYS A 114 21.67 6.92 -3.84
N ASN A 115 21.52 5.67 -3.40
CA ASN A 115 22.63 4.83 -2.94
C ASN A 115 23.20 3.89 -4.00
N ASN A 116 22.65 3.91 -5.22
CA ASN A 116 22.99 3.02 -6.34
C ASN A 116 22.93 1.53 -5.97
N ILE A 117 21.81 1.14 -5.33
CA ILE A 117 21.54 -0.23 -4.85
C ILE A 117 20.49 -0.87 -5.77
N GLU A 118 20.62 -2.18 -6.00
CA GLU A 118 19.64 -2.98 -6.74
C GLU A 118 18.30 -3.05 -5.98
N THR A 119 17.26 -2.38 -6.50
CA THR A 119 15.95 -2.25 -5.84
C THR A 119 14.90 -3.26 -6.30
N ARG A 120 15.18 -4.03 -7.36
CA ARG A 120 14.18 -4.91 -8.00
C ARG A 120 13.62 -5.96 -7.05
N HIS A 121 14.48 -6.58 -6.24
CA HIS A 121 14.08 -7.60 -5.26
C HIS A 121 13.25 -7.00 -4.11
N SER A 122 13.67 -5.85 -3.56
CA SER A 122 12.98 -5.18 -2.47
C SER A 122 11.63 -4.60 -2.90
N VAL A 123 11.54 -4.01 -4.10
CA VAL A 123 10.28 -3.49 -4.65
C VAL A 123 9.29 -4.61 -4.95
N SER A 124 9.76 -5.75 -5.47
CA SER A 124 8.91 -6.93 -5.69
C SER A 124 8.38 -7.50 -4.38
N LEU A 125 9.21 -7.52 -3.33
CA LEU A 125 8.78 -7.94 -2.00
C LEU A 125 7.86 -6.91 -1.33
N CYS A 126 8.00 -5.62 -1.62
CA CYS A 126 7.08 -4.59 -1.13
C CYS A 126 5.66 -4.75 -1.68
N LEU A 127 5.49 -5.31 -2.88
CA LEU A 127 4.17 -5.59 -3.47
C LEU A 127 3.43 -6.73 -2.75
N LEU A 128 4.18 -7.72 -2.22
CA LEU A 128 3.61 -8.93 -1.63
C LEU A 128 3.53 -8.84 -0.10
N PHE A 129 4.59 -8.31 0.51
CA PHE A 129 4.80 -8.22 1.95
C PHE A 129 5.60 -6.95 2.27
N CYS A 130 4.94 -5.79 2.27
CA CYS A 130 5.58 -4.48 2.49
C CYS A 130 6.62 -4.43 3.62
N PRO A 131 6.34 -4.92 4.86
CA PRO A 131 7.34 -4.94 5.93
C PRO A 131 8.57 -5.78 5.60
N VAL A 132 8.39 -6.92 4.92
CA VAL A 132 9.49 -7.80 4.49
C VAL A 132 10.31 -7.14 3.40
N GLY A 133 9.67 -6.45 2.45
CA GLY A 133 10.38 -5.70 1.41
C GLY A 133 11.27 -4.59 1.98
N ILE A 134 10.80 -3.87 3.00
CA ILE A 134 11.60 -2.86 3.71
C ILE A 134 12.79 -3.52 4.44
N LEU A 135 12.57 -4.63 5.14
CA LEU A 135 13.64 -5.36 5.83
C LEU A 135 14.73 -5.84 4.86
N VAL A 136 14.33 -6.40 3.72
CA VAL A 136 15.28 -6.82 2.67
C VAL A 136 16.03 -5.63 2.09
N HIS A 137 15.38 -4.49 1.88
CA HIS A 137 16.07 -3.27 1.44
C HIS A 137 17.14 -2.80 2.42
N VAL A 138 16.81 -2.79 3.71
CA VAL A 138 17.77 -2.43 4.77
C VAL A 138 18.93 -3.43 4.80
N ALA A 139 18.65 -4.73 4.70
CA ALA A 139 19.69 -5.76 4.64
C ALA A 139 20.61 -5.56 3.42
N THR A 140 20.06 -5.32 2.23
CA THR A 140 20.82 -5.04 1.01
C THR A 140 21.67 -3.77 1.16
N LYS A 141 21.14 -2.72 1.81
CA LYS A 141 21.88 -1.48 2.07
C LYS A 141 23.08 -1.70 2.99
N VAL A 142 22.94 -2.53 4.02
CA VAL A 142 24.03 -2.93 4.92
C VAL A 142 25.09 -3.72 4.15
N LEU A 143 24.68 -4.71 3.35
CA LEU A 143 25.59 -5.57 2.58
C LEU A 143 26.37 -4.81 1.50
N SER A 144 25.75 -3.82 0.86
CA SER A 144 26.39 -2.97 -0.16
C SER A 144 27.29 -1.88 0.44
N GLY A 145 27.46 -1.81 1.76
CA GLY A 145 28.29 -0.80 2.43
C GLY A 145 27.75 0.64 2.33
N ALA A 146 26.51 0.81 1.85
CA ALA A 146 25.91 2.11 1.58
C ALA A 146 25.41 2.84 2.85
N VAL A 147 25.38 2.16 4.00
CA VAL A 147 25.01 2.73 5.31
C VAL A 147 25.93 3.89 5.73
N GLY A 148 27.20 3.91 5.28
CA GLY A 148 28.14 4.97 5.60
C GLY A 148 28.08 6.23 4.71
N ARG A 149 27.24 6.25 3.66
CA ARG A 149 27.17 7.35 2.67
C ARG A 149 25.98 8.29 2.86
N SER A 150 25.11 8.02 3.82
CA SER A 150 24.01 8.92 4.18
C SER A 150 24.48 9.98 5.17
N HIS A 151 25.22 10.98 4.68
CA HIS A 151 25.40 12.26 5.35
C HIS A 151 24.85 13.37 4.47
#